data_AF-A0A290QAM7-F1
#
_entry.id   AF-A0A290QAM7-F1
#
_cell.length_a   1.000
_cell.length_b   1.000
_cell.length_c   1.000
_cell.angle_alpha   90.00
_cell.angle_beta   90.00
_cell.angle_gamma   90.00
#
_symmetry.space_group_name_H-M   'P 1'
#
loop_
_entity.id
_entity.type
_entity.pdbx_description
1 polymer ?
#
loop_
_entity_poly.entity_id
_entity_poly.type
_entity_poly.pdbx_seq_one_letter_code
_entity_poly.pdbx_strand_id
1 'polypeptide(L)'
;MLGVSMKIHAPIYRRVSRLAALVVAWVLVAGASAQVRDGVPGPALIEKDGAAERPALKEVPFLGVSTHRADTEVAAKGKSARGTGLVVERVMVGSPAEGILKPQDLLTRLDGEELVDPRQLGVLIRSRAEGVEVALTVVRAGKEQVVRVKLGRRAMPPLPERARPALP
;
A
#
# COMPACT_ATOMS: atom_id res chain seq x y z
N MET A 1 39.07 30.34 28.49
CA MET A 1 37.83 30.22 29.28
C MET A 1 36.65 30.24 28.32
N LEU A 2 35.78 29.23 28.43
CA LEU A 2 34.37 29.13 28.05
C LEU A 2 33.88 29.56 26.65
N GLY A 3 33.06 28.69 26.04
CA GLY A 3 31.90 29.16 25.27
C GLY A 3 31.44 28.31 24.08
N VAL A 4 30.97 27.09 24.32
CA VAL A 4 30.07 26.38 23.38
C VAL A 4 28.77 27.17 23.25
N SER A 5 28.27 27.41 22.03
CA SER A 5 26.81 27.39 21.82
C SER A 5 26.38 27.31 20.36
N MET A 6 25.54 26.32 20.11
CA MET A 6 24.79 25.99 18.91
C MET A 6 23.77 27.10 18.58
N LYS A 7 23.58 27.42 17.29
CA LYS A 7 22.40 28.15 16.82
C LYS A 7 21.84 27.47 15.58
N ILE A 8 20.87 26.60 15.85
CA ILE A 8 19.95 26.02 14.88
C ILE A 8 18.93 27.12 14.55
N HIS A 9 18.74 27.43 13.27
CA HIS A 9 17.55 28.13 12.78
C HIS A 9 17.27 27.68 11.35
N ALA A 10 16.20 26.90 11.18
CA ALA A 10 15.52 26.80 9.90
C ALA A 10 14.80 28.13 9.61
N PRO A 11 14.65 28.49 8.33
CA PRO A 11 13.35 28.96 7.86
C PRO A 11 13.00 28.36 6.49
N ILE A 12 11.81 27.78 6.33
CA ILE A 12 10.60 28.44 5.78
C ILE A 12 10.64 28.56 4.24
N TYR A 13 9.73 27.79 3.64
CA TYR A 13 8.97 28.00 2.40
C TYR A 13 9.14 29.35 1.64
N ARG A 14 9.46 29.24 0.34
CA ARG A 14 9.21 30.18 -0.78
C ARG A 14 9.71 29.46 -2.05
N ARG A 15 9.06 29.39 -3.22
CA ARG A 15 8.09 30.23 -3.96
C ARG A 15 7.28 29.24 -4.85
N VAL A 16 5.96 29.30 -4.94
CA VAL A 16 5.12 30.27 -5.66
C VAL A 16 5.38 30.31 -7.18
N SER A 17 4.37 29.82 -7.90
CA SER A 17 3.80 30.35 -9.15
C SER A 17 4.24 29.86 -10.53
N ARG A 18 3.21 29.32 -11.19
CA ARG A 18 2.70 29.64 -12.53
C ARG A 18 3.50 29.07 -13.70
N LEU A 19 2.84 28.18 -14.45
CA LEU A 19 2.40 28.52 -15.80
C LEU A 19 1.18 27.68 -16.18
N ALA A 20 0.22 28.38 -16.78
CA ALA A 20 -0.98 27.83 -17.37
C ALA A 20 -0.70 27.36 -18.80
N ALA A 21 -1.63 26.53 -19.29
CA ALA A 21 -1.91 26.20 -20.69
C ALA A 21 -0.92 25.27 -21.42
N LEU A 22 -1.42 24.10 -21.81
CA LEU A 22 -1.78 23.86 -23.22
C LEU A 22 -2.66 22.60 -23.36
N VAL A 23 -3.88 22.83 -23.82
CA VAL A 23 -4.74 21.82 -24.47
C VAL A 23 -4.22 21.64 -25.88
N VAL A 24 -3.80 20.43 -26.26
CA VAL A 24 -3.77 20.02 -27.67
C VAL A 24 -4.20 18.55 -27.74
N ALA A 25 -5.41 18.35 -28.23
CA ALA A 25 -5.95 17.06 -28.63
C ALA A 25 -5.27 16.59 -29.91
N TRP A 26 -4.85 15.32 -29.95
CA TRP A 26 -4.69 14.56 -31.19
C TRP A 26 -5.42 13.23 -31.04
N VAL A 27 -6.60 13.17 -31.65
CA VAL A 27 -7.23 11.94 -32.10
C VAL A 27 -6.93 11.84 -33.58
N LEU A 28 -6.36 10.72 -34.03
CA LEU A 28 -6.71 10.06 -35.30
C LEU A 28 -6.02 8.68 -35.42
N VAL A 29 -6.86 7.64 -35.29
CA VAL A 29 -6.95 6.36 -36.02
C VAL A 29 -5.77 5.95 -36.92
N ALA A 30 -5.23 4.72 -36.71
CA ALA A 30 -5.15 3.65 -37.73
C ALA A 30 -4.33 2.43 -37.26
N GLY A 31 -4.84 1.23 -37.54
CA GLY A 31 -4.02 0.17 -38.15
C GLY A 31 -3.31 -0.82 -37.23
N ALA A 32 -3.77 -2.07 -37.30
CA ALA A 32 -3.16 -3.27 -36.76
C ALA A 32 -1.68 -3.47 -37.14
N SER A 33 -0.91 -4.11 -36.26
CA SER A 33 -0.13 -5.29 -36.64
C SER A 33 0.33 -6.07 -35.41
N ALA A 34 0.15 -7.37 -35.52
CA ALA A 34 0.57 -8.38 -34.56
C ALA A 34 2.07 -8.31 -34.28
N GLN A 35 2.44 -8.53 -33.03
CA GLN A 35 3.74 -9.08 -32.68
C GLN A 35 3.57 -10.06 -31.53
N VAL A 36 3.38 -11.31 -31.95
CA VAL A 36 3.69 -12.53 -31.21
C VAL A 36 5.11 -12.38 -30.67
N ARG A 37 5.28 -12.57 -29.35
CA ARG A 37 6.58 -12.80 -28.72
C ARG A 37 6.45 -14.05 -27.86
N ASP A 38 7.45 -14.88 -28.01
CA ASP A 38 7.45 -16.30 -27.73
C ASP A 38 7.28 -16.68 -26.24
N GLY A 39 6.46 -17.70 -26.02
CA GLY A 39 6.72 -18.83 -25.13
C GLY A 39 7.28 -18.56 -23.72
N VAL A 40 6.37 -18.54 -22.75
CA VAL A 40 6.56 -19.34 -21.52
C VAL A 40 5.30 -20.19 -21.36
N PRO A 41 5.37 -21.54 -21.47
CA PRO A 41 4.20 -22.38 -21.25
C PRO A 41 3.83 -22.30 -19.76
N GLY A 42 2.78 -21.54 -19.44
CA GLY A 42 2.06 -21.73 -18.20
C GLY A 42 1.46 -23.14 -18.18
N PRO A 43 1.37 -23.83 -17.03
CA PRO A 43 0.86 -25.18 -16.98
C PRO A 43 -0.55 -25.21 -17.59
N ALA A 44 -0.69 -25.98 -18.67
CA ALA A 44 -1.96 -26.30 -19.29
C ALA A 44 -2.85 -26.99 -18.25
N LEU A 45 -3.79 -26.25 -17.67
CA LEU A 45 -4.88 -26.86 -16.93
C LEU A 45 -5.95 -27.23 -17.95
N ILE A 46 -6.03 -28.54 -18.14
CA ILE A 46 -6.98 -29.28 -18.96
C ILE A 46 -8.38 -28.65 -18.84
N GLU A 47 -8.89 -28.18 -19.97
CA GLU A 47 -10.30 -27.89 -20.20
C GLU A 47 -11.04 -29.24 -20.20
N LYS A 48 -11.86 -29.48 -19.18
CA LYS A 48 -12.80 -30.60 -19.18
C LYS A 48 -14.09 -30.19 -18.49
N ASP A 49 -15.10 -29.97 -19.32
CA ASP A 49 -16.54 -30.10 -19.09
C ASP A 49 -17.02 -29.90 -17.65
N GLY A 50 -17.35 -28.64 -17.36
CA GLY A 50 -18.08 -28.25 -16.17
C GLY A 50 -18.07 -26.73 -16.13
N ALA A 51 -19.22 -26.11 -16.28
CA ALA A 51 -19.39 -24.68 -16.05
C ALA A 51 -19.07 -24.41 -14.57
N ALA A 52 -17.78 -24.23 -14.25
CA ALA A 52 -17.34 -23.69 -12.98
C ALA A 52 -17.89 -22.26 -12.95
N GLU A 53 -18.89 -22.04 -12.11
CA GLU A 53 -19.36 -20.71 -11.74
C GLU A 53 -18.12 -19.87 -11.45
N ARG A 54 -17.81 -18.91 -12.33
CA ARG A 54 -16.71 -17.98 -12.10
C ARG A 54 -17.05 -17.30 -10.77
N PRO A 55 -16.28 -17.54 -9.70
CA PRO A 55 -16.68 -17.06 -8.39
C PRO A 55 -16.79 -15.54 -8.51
N ALA A 56 -17.98 -15.00 -8.25
CA ALA A 56 -18.28 -13.60 -8.44
C ALA A 56 -17.24 -12.77 -7.67
N LEU A 57 -16.40 -12.04 -8.39
CA LEU A 57 -15.33 -11.25 -7.79
C LEU A 57 -15.97 -10.24 -6.85
N LYS A 58 -15.54 -10.25 -5.58
CA LYS A 58 -15.99 -9.27 -4.61
C LYS A 58 -15.02 -8.09 -4.62
N GLU A 59 -15.55 -6.87 -4.73
CA GLU A 59 -14.76 -5.67 -4.47
C GLU A 59 -14.41 -5.62 -2.98
N VAL A 60 -13.12 -5.49 -2.67
CA VAL A 60 -12.64 -5.32 -1.29
C VAL A 60 -11.77 -4.07 -1.18
N PRO A 61 -11.77 -3.39 -0.01
CA PRO A 61 -10.83 -2.31 0.27
C PRO A 61 -9.38 -2.77 0.12
N PHE A 62 -8.56 -1.89 -0.44
CA PHE A 62 -7.18 -2.22 -0.81
C PHE A 62 -6.24 -1.03 -0.59
N LEU A 63 -5.07 -1.31 0.01
CA LEU A 63 -3.99 -0.35 0.23
C LEU A 63 -2.84 -0.52 -0.76
N GLY A 64 -2.43 -1.77 -1.03
CA GLY A 64 -1.37 -2.11 -1.99
C GLY A 64 0.06 -2.03 -1.48
N VAL A 65 0.29 -2.54 -0.27
CA VAL A 65 1.63 -2.69 0.31
C VAL A 65 1.93 -4.14 0.68
N SER A 66 3.19 -4.54 0.51
CA SER A 66 3.78 -5.70 1.17
C SER A 66 4.51 -5.23 2.42
N THR A 67 4.26 -5.90 3.54
CA THR A 67 4.89 -5.57 4.82
C THR A 67 5.36 -6.82 5.52
N HIS A 68 6.49 -6.72 6.21
CA HIS A 68 6.95 -7.72 7.18
C HIS A 68 7.00 -7.10 8.57
N ARG A 69 7.07 -7.96 9.59
CA ARG A 69 7.26 -7.50 10.97
C ARG A 69 8.63 -6.84 11.09
N ALA A 70 8.70 -5.69 11.74
CA ALA A 70 9.96 -5.05 12.06
C ALA A 70 10.73 -5.87 13.09
N ASP A 71 12.04 -6.01 12.87
CA ASP A 71 12.94 -6.50 13.91
C ASP A 71 12.95 -5.53 15.10
N THR A 72 13.17 -6.05 16.31
CA THR A 72 13.14 -5.28 17.56
C THR A 72 14.09 -4.08 17.52
N GLU A 73 15.27 -4.24 16.91
CA GLU A 73 16.21 -3.13 16.72
C GLU A 73 15.69 -2.03 15.78
N VAL A 74 15.04 -2.41 14.68
CA VAL A 74 14.52 -1.46 13.68
C VAL A 74 13.36 -0.68 14.30
N ALA A 75 12.49 -1.36 15.02
CA ALA A 75 11.37 -0.72 15.71
C ALA A 75 11.84 0.17 16.87
N ALA A 76 12.87 -0.23 17.62
CA ALA A 76 13.48 0.58 18.67
C ALA A 76 14.17 1.83 18.09
N LYS A 77 14.97 1.68 17.02
CA LYS A 77 15.61 2.80 16.30
C LYS A 77 14.58 3.75 15.69
N GLY A 78 13.45 3.20 15.23
CA GLY A 78 12.31 3.94 14.73
C GLY A 78 11.52 4.68 15.80
N LYS A 79 11.87 4.56 17.09
CA LYS A 79 11.10 5.14 18.21
C LYS A 79 9.65 4.67 18.23
N SER A 80 9.36 3.46 17.74
CA SER A 80 8.04 2.89 17.94
C SER A 80 7.82 2.72 19.45
N ALA A 81 6.67 3.21 19.93
CA ALA A 81 6.35 3.30 21.36
C ALA A 81 6.51 1.98 22.12
N ARG A 82 6.46 0.83 21.43
CA ARG A 82 6.64 -0.50 22.03
C ARG A 82 7.67 -1.39 21.33
N GLY A 83 8.52 -0.84 20.46
CA GLY A 83 9.44 -1.67 19.67
C GLY A 83 8.72 -2.64 18.73
N THR A 84 7.51 -2.29 18.32
CA THR A 84 6.62 -3.03 17.42
C THR A 84 6.39 -2.24 16.14
N GLY A 85 6.06 -2.91 15.04
CA GLY A 85 5.71 -2.22 13.79
C GLY A 85 5.88 -3.11 12.58
N LEU A 86 5.47 -2.58 11.43
CA LEU A 86 5.54 -3.25 10.14
C LEU A 86 6.42 -2.44 9.19
N VAL A 87 7.44 -3.06 8.63
CA VAL A 87 8.29 -2.41 7.63
C VAL A 87 7.65 -2.60 6.26
N VAL A 88 7.50 -1.52 5.51
CA VAL A 88 7.09 -1.59 4.11
C VAL A 88 8.23 -2.18 3.29
N GLU A 89 7.99 -3.36 2.76
CA GLU A 89 8.92 -4.02 1.84
C GLU A 89 8.73 -3.46 0.42
N ARG A 90 7.47 -3.37 -0.03
CA ARG A 90 7.13 -2.94 -1.38
C ARG A 90 5.81 -2.21 -1.41
N VAL A 91 5.74 -1.19 -2.25
CA VAL A 91 4.49 -0.52 -2.63
C VAL A 91 4.14 -0.97 -4.05
N MET A 92 2.89 -1.40 -4.27
CA MET A 92 2.42 -1.82 -5.58
C MET A 92 2.23 -0.60 -6.49
N VAL A 93 2.68 -0.70 -7.74
CA VAL A 93 2.45 0.34 -8.76
C VAL A 93 0.96 0.41 -9.09
N GLY A 94 0.42 1.61 -9.25
CA GLY A 94 -1.00 1.90 -9.45
C GLY A 94 -1.85 1.72 -8.18
N SER A 95 -1.23 1.52 -7.02
CA SER A 95 -1.97 1.36 -5.76
C SER A 95 -2.23 2.67 -5.04
N PRO A 96 -3.22 2.73 -4.14
CA PRO A 96 -3.48 3.93 -3.35
C PRO A 96 -2.34 4.34 -2.42
N ALA A 97 -1.46 3.40 -2.05
CA ALA A 97 -0.27 3.68 -1.27
C ALA A 97 0.88 4.30 -2.09
N GLU A 98 0.81 4.26 -3.42
CA GLU A 98 1.85 4.82 -4.29
C GLU A 98 2.00 6.34 -4.08
N GLY A 99 3.24 6.80 -4.00
CA GLY A 99 3.57 8.22 -3.76
C GLY A 99 3.39 8.68 -2.31
N ILE A 100 2.66 7.92 -1.47
CA ILE A 100 2.41 8.26 -0.05
C ILE A 100 3.35 7.46 0.85
N LEU A 101 3.31 6.14 0.73
CA LEU A 101 4.20 5.21 1.43
C LEU A 101 5.45 4.94 0.60
N LYS A 102 6.55 4.64 1.29
CA LYS A 102 7.83 4.30 0.68
C LYS A 102 8.35 2.98 1.24
N PRO A 103 9.12 2.22 0.45
CA PRO A 103 9.91 1.12 1.00
C PRO A 103 10.75 1.61 2.19
N GLN A 104 10.95 0.75 3.18
CA GLN A 104 11.65 1.03 4.44
C GLN A 104 10.91 1.97 5.41
N ASP A 105 9.70 2.43 5.09
CA ASP A 105 8.86 3.08 6.10
C ASP A 105 8.48 2.06 7.19
N LEU A 106 8.53 2.48 8.45
CA LEU A 106 8.05 1.69 9.58
C LEU A 106 6.63 2.15 9.93
N LEU A 107 5.63 1.34 9.63
CA LEU A 107 4.24 1.54 10.05
C LEU A 107 4.08 1.14 11.52
N THR A 108 3.57 2.05 12.34
CA THR A 108 3.36 1.81 13.76
C THR A 108 1.88 1.80 14.12
N ARG A 109 1.04 2.57 13.42
CA ARG A 109 -0.41 2.64 13.69
C ARG A 109 -1.26 2.81 12.44
N LEU A 110 -2.50 2.35 12.53
CA LEU A 110 -3.60 2.61 11.59
C LEU A 110 -4.79 3.14 12.37
N ASP A 111 -5.27 4.34 12.05
CA ASP A 111 -6.37 5.04 12.73
C ASP A 111 -6.19 5.08 14.27
N GLY A 112 -4.94 5.17 14.72
CA GLY A 112 -4.58 5.15 16.14
C GLY A 112 -4.41 3.74 16.75
N GLU A 113 -4.81 2.68 16.06
CA GLU A 113 -4.61 1.28 16.47
C GLU A 113 -3.18 0.84 16.17
N GLU A 114 -2.52 0.19 17.14
CA GLU A 114 -1.13 -0.26 16.99
C GLU A 114 -1.00 -1.47 16.06
N LEU A 115 -0.02 -1.42 15.17
CA LEU A 115 0.26 -2.48 14.20
C LEU A 115 1.44 -3.32 14.68
N VAL A 116 1.18 -4.61 14.93
CA VAL A 116 2.21 -5.58 15.35
C VAL A 116 2.37 -6.74 14.37
N ASP A 117 1.33 -7.01 13.56
CA ASP A 117 1.29 -8.15 12.66
C ASP A 117 0.80 -7.77 11.26
N PRO A 118 1.45 -8.25 10.17
CA PRO A 118 0.98 -7.99 8.81
C PRO A 118 -0.46 -8.48 8.55
N ARG A 119 -0.89 -9.58 9.20
CA ARG A 119 -2.27 -10.07 9.02
C ARG A 119 -3.28 -9.15 9.67
N GLN A 120 -2.94 -8.55 10.81
CA GLN A 120 -3.76 -7.54 11.47
C GLN A 120 -4.01 -6.35 10.54
N LEU A 121 -2.95 -5.82 9.90
CA LEU A 121 -3.08 -4.73 8.92
C LEU A 121 -4.09 -5.10 7.81
N GLY A 122 -3.96 -6.30 7.23
CA GLY A 122 -4.88 -6.76 6.20
C GLY A 122 -6.33 -6.88 6.67
N VAL A 123 -6.57 -7.33 7.91
CA VAL A 123 -7.91 -7.40 8.52
C VAL A 123 -8.48 -6.01 8.74
N LEU A 124 -7.71 -5.08 9.31
CA LEU A 124 -8.13 -3.70 9.57
C LEU A 124 -8.49 -2.97 8.28
N ILE A 125 -7.69 -3.11 7.22
CA ILE A 125 -8.00 -2.50 5.92
C ILE A 125 -9.31 -3.04 5.36
N ARG A 126 -9.53 -4.36 5.43
CA ARG A 126 -10.75 -4.99 4.91
C ARG A 126 -12.00 -4.72 5.76
N SER A 127 -11.84 -4.33 7.03
CA SER A 127 -12.98 -3.96 7.89
C SER A 127 -13.42 -2.51 7.69
N ARG A 128 -12.63 -1.68 6.99
CA ARG A 128 -13.03 -0.32 6.63
C ARG A 128 -13.99 -0.32 5.45
N ALA A 129 -14.79 0.73 5.35
CA ALA A 129 -15.61 0.95 4.17
C ALA A 129 -14.72 1.33 2.96
N GLU A 130 -15.19 0.97 1.78
CA GLU A 130 -14.50 1.28 0.54
C GLU A 130 -14.40 2.79 0.31
N GLY A 131 -13.27 3.25 -0.22
CA GLY A 131 -13.08 4.67 -0.52
C GLY A 131 -12.88 5.57 0.70
N VAL A 132 -12.85 5.03 1.91
CA VAL A 132 -12.55 5.77 3.14
C VAL A 132 -11.06 6.12 3.21
N GLU A 133 -10.77 7.30 3.75
CA GLU A 133 -9.43 7.74 4.09
C GLU A 133 -9.02 7.18 5.46
N VAL A 134 -7.87 6.51 5.53
CA VAL A 134 -7.28 6.00 6.77
C VAL A 134 -6.03 6.80 7.12
N ALA A 135 -5.78 6.98 8.41
CA ALA A 135 -4.57 7.61 8.92
C ALA A 135 -3.53 6.55 9.29
N LEU A 136 -2.38 6.58 8.64
CA LEU A 136 -1.24 5.72 8.97
C LEU A 136 -0.17 6.52 9.69
N THR A 137 0.23 6.06 10.86
CA THR A 137 1.42 6.58 11.53
C THR A 137 2.62 5.81 11.01
N VAL A 138 3.57 6.54 10.42
CA VAL A 138 4.80 5.98 9.87
C VAL A 138 6.01 6.68 10.45
N VAL A 139 7.10 5.94 10.60
CA VAL A 139 8.41 6.49 10.92
C VAL A 139 9.27 6.44 9.67
N ARG A 140 9.69 7.63 9.21
CA ARG A 140 10.55 7.80 8.04
C ARG A 140 11.78 8.59 8.44
N ALA A 141 12.97 8.03 8.20
CA ALA A 141 14.23 8.62 8.62
C ALA A 141 14.25 9.01 10.12
N GLY A 142 13.67 8.16 10.98
CA GLY A 142 13.61 8.36 12.43
C GLY A 142 12.64 9.43 12.92
N LYS A 143 11.78 9.98 12.04
CA LYS A 143 10.73 10.93 12.41
C LYS A 143 9.36 10.29 12.22
N GLU A 144 8.53 10.38 13.26
CA GLU A 144 7.12 10.00 13.17
C GLU A 144 6.34 11.05 12.37
N GLN A 145 5.51 10.58 11.45
CA GLN A 145 4.61 11.39 10.66
C GLN A 145 3.30 10.63 10.43
N VAL A 146 2.20 11.36 10.35
CA VAL A 146 0.89 10.79 10.00
C VAL A 146 0.65 11.06 8.52
N VAL A 147 0.46 9.99 7.75
CA VAL A 147 0.09 10.05 6.34
C VAL A 147 -1.34 9.57 6.17
N ARG A 148 -2.10 10.19 5.29
CA ARG A 148 -3.48 9.80 5.02
C ARG A 148 -3.56 9.14 3.65
N VAL A 149 -4.25 8.00 3.58
CA VAL A 149 -4.40 7.22 2.36
C VAL A 149 -5.86 6.90 2.14
N LYS A 150 -6.38 7.24 0.96
CA LYS A 150 -7.72 6.81 0.54
C LYS A 150 -7.68 5.37 0.06
N LEU A 151 -8.46 4.49 0.68
CA LEU A 151 -8.48 3.08 0.30
C LEU A 151 -9.12 2.90 -1.08
N GLY A 152 -8.43 2.15 -1.94
CA GLY A 152 -8.90 1.78 -3.26
C GLY A 152 -9.76 0.53 -3.20
N ARG A 153 -10.23 0.10 -4.37
CA ARG A 153 -10.97 -1.15 -4.54
C ARG A 153 -10.13 -2.13 -5.33
N ARG A 154 -10.18 -3.40 -4.95
CA ARG A 154 -9.60 -4.48 -5.75
C ARG A 154 -10.57 -5.64 -5.80
N ALA A 155 -10.87 -6.10 -7.01
CA ALA A 155 -11.63 -7.32 -7.24
C ALA A 155 -10.80 -8.53 -6.79
N MET A 156 -11.30 -9.29 -5.82
CA MET A 156 -10.67 -10.50 -5.34
C MET A 156 -11.67 -11.66 -5.38
N PRO A 157 -11.25 -12.88 -5.73
CA PRO A 157 -12.10 -14.06 -5.57
C PRO A 157 -12.58 -14.13 -4.11
N PRO A 158 -13.85 -14.47 -3.87
CA PRO A 158 -14.33 -14.75 -2.53
C PRO A 158 -13.46 -15.83 -1.91
N LEU A 159 -13.05 -15.62 -0.65
CA LEU A 159 -12.36 -16.66 0.09
C LEU A 159 -13.28 -17.89 0.13
N PRO A 160 -12.78 -19.10 -0.18
CA PRO A 160 -13.60 -20.30 -0.13
C PRO A 160 -14.18 -20.44 1.29
N GLU A 161 -15.50 -20.62 1.39
CA GLU A 161 -16.24 -20.71 2.66
C GLU A 161 -15.79 -21.91 3.54
N ARG A 162 -14.94 -22.79 3.00
CA ARG A 162 -14.43 -24.06 3.55
C ARG A 162 -13.45 -23.97 4.74
N ALA A 163 -13.58 -23.00 5.63
CA ALA A 163 -12.80 -22.99 6.88
C ALA A 163 -13.65 -22.81 8.15
N ARG A 164 -14.97 -22.99 8.06
CA ARG A 164 -15.78 -23.32 9.24
C ARG A 164 -15.77 -24.84 9.37
N PRO A 165 -15.00 -25.46 10.30
CA PRO A 165 -15.26 -26.85 10.61
C PRO A 165 -16.71 -26.94 11.06
N ALA A 166 -17.49 -27.84 10.45
CA ALA A 166 -18.76 -28.24 11.04
C ALA A 166 -18.42 -28.77 12.44
N LEU A 167 -18.86 -28.07 13.47
CA LEU A 167 -18.78 -28.61 14.83
C LEU A 167 -19.67 -29.87 14.85
N PRO A 168 -19.15 -31.02 15.30
CA PRO A 168 -19.95 -32.23 15.44
C PRO A 168 -21.08 -32.05 16.47
#